data_AF-A0A369XPA5-F1
#
_entry.id   AF-A0A369XPA5-F1
#
_cell.length_a   1.000
_cell.length_b   1.000
_cell.length_c   1.000
_cell.angle_alpha   90.00
_cell.angle_beta   90.00
_cell.angle_gamma   90.00
#
_symmetry.space_group_name_H-M   'P 1'
#
loop_
_entity.id
_entity.type
_entity.pdbx_description
1 polymer ?
#
loop_
_entity_poly.entity_id
_entity_poly.type
_entity_poly.pdbx_seq_one_letter_code
_entity_poly.pdbx_strand_id
1 'polypeptide(L)' 'MALFTLGINHHTAPLSVREQMAFHAESLPRALADLAHCKAVHEAAILSTCNRTELYVASDV' A
#
# COMPACT_ATOMS: atom_id res chain seq x y z
N MET A 1 17.14 -0.90 -9.37
CA MET A 1 16.08 -1.59 -8.62
C MET A 1 16.19 -1.28 -7.14
N ALA A 2 15.30 -0.41 -6.66
CA ALA A 2 15.12 -0.06 -5.27
C ALA A 2 13.75 -0.53 -4.78
N LEU A 3 13.67 -0.83 -3.48
CA LEU A 3 12.42 -1.16 -2.80
C LEU A 3 11.91 0.07 -2.06
N PHE A 4 10.72 0.52 -2.42
CA PHE A 4 10.04 1.66 -1.82
C PHE A 4 8.91 1.18 -0.92
N THR A 5 8.67 1.93 0.15
CA THR A 5 7.50 1.75 1.01
C THR A 5 6.79 3.08 1.18
N LEU A 6 5.50 3.10 0.90
CA LEU A 6 4.63 4.25 1.13
C LEU A 6 3.47 3.81 2.02
N GLY A 7 3.23 4.50 3.13
CA GLY A 7 2.13 4.12 4.00
C GLY A 7 2.02 4.93 5.28
N ILE A 8 1.05 4.55 6.09
CA ILE A 8 0.77 5.13 7.40
C ILE A 8 0.67 4.02 8.44
N ASN A 9 1.06 4.34 9.68
CA ASN A 9 0.99 3.40 10.78
C ASN A 9 0.56 4.09 12.09
N HIS A 10 0.30 3.30 13.12
CA HIS A 10 -0.18 3.78 14.41
C HIS A 10 0.78 4.71 15.17
N HIS A 11 2.08 4.74 14.83
CA HIS A 11 3.02 5.70 15.43
C HIS A 11 2.89 7.09 14.82
N THR A 12 2.50 7.19 13.55
CA THR A 12 2.49 8.44 12.78
C THR A 12 1.10 8.97 12.48
N ALA A 13 0.05 8.15 12.60
CA ALA A 13 -1.32 8.52 12.29
C ALA A 13 -2.34 8.00 13.32
N PRO A 14 -3.30 8.85 13.76
CA PRO A 14 -4.39 8.42 14.63
C PRO A 14 -5.32 7.43 13.89
N LEU A 15 -6.13 6.70 14.67
CA LEU A 15 -7.04 5.66 14.13
C LEU A 15 -7.97 6.21 13.05
N SER A 16 -8.57 7.39 13.26
CA SER A 16 -9.51 8.01 12.31
C SER A 16 -8.91 8.25 10.92
N VAL A 17 -7.61 8.53 10.84
CA VAL A 17 -6.89 8.68 9.55
C VAL A 17 -6.60 7.32 8.94
N ARG A 18 -6.26 6.32 9.77
CA ARG A 18 -5.95 4.96 9.30
C ARG A 18 -7.17 4.23 8.74
N GLU A 19 -8.34 4.43 9.34
CA GLU A 19 -9.60 3.85 8.86
C GLU A 19 -9.96 4.34 7.44
N GLN A 20 -9.62 5.58 7.10
CA GLN A 20 -9.85 6.14 5.76
C GLN A 20 -8.94 5.52 4.69
N MET A 21 -7.86 4.85 5.09
CA MET A 21 -6.89 4.23 4.18
C MET A 21 -6.89 2.70 4.28
N ALA A 22 -7.80 2.10 5.05
CA ALA A 22 -7.89 0.65 5.13
C ALA A 22 -8.46 0.10 3.82
N PHE A 23 -7.79 -0.88 3.22
CA PHE A 23 -8.36 -1.61 2.10
C PHE A 23 -9.32 -2.69 2.60
N HIS A 24 -10.52 -2.73 2.03
CA HIS A 24 -11.43 -3.86 2.20
C HIS A 24 -10.94 -5.06 1.40
N ALA A 25 -11.16 -6.28 1.92
CA ALA A 25 -10.73 -7.53 1.30
C ALA A 25 -11.18 -7.67 -0.16
N GLU A 26 -12.39 -7.21 -0.47
CA GLU A 26 -12.97 -7.25 -1.82
C GLU A 26 -12.27 -6.27 -2.79
N SER A 27 -11.72 -5.17 -2.28
CA SER A 27 -11.05 -4.13 -3.08
C SER A 27 -9.56 -4.40 -3.30
N LEU A 28 -8.94 -5.21 -2.43
CA LEU A 28 -7.50 -5.51 -2.44
C LEU A 28 -6.98 -6.06 -3.78
N PRO A 29 -7.64 -7.05 -4.42
CA PRO A 29 -7.16 -7.59 -5.70
C PRO A 29 -7.12 -6.53 -6.80
N ARG A 30 -8.14 -5.67 -6.86
CA ARG A 30 -8.19 -4.57 -7.83
C ARG A 30 -7.13 -3.52 -7.55
N ALA A 31 -6.98 -3.09 -6.30
CA ALA A 31 -5.97 -2.11 -5.92
C ALA A 31 -4.54 -2.59 -6.21
N LEU A 32 -4.25 -3.87 -5.94
CA LEU A 32 -2.97 -4.48 -6.27
C LEU A 32 -2.74 -4.53 -7.79
N ALA A 33 -3.76 -4.91 -8.56
CA ALA A 33 -3.68 -4.91 -10.02
C ALA A 33 -3.41 -3.49 -10.55
N ASP A 34 -4.15 -2.48 -10.07
CA ASP A 34 -3.97 -1.09 -10.50
C ASP A 34 -2.55 -0.59 -10.20
N LEU A 35 -2.00 -0.92 -9.02
CA LEU A 35 -0.62 -0.58 -8.64
C LEU A 35 0.42 -1.30 -9.50
N ALA A 36 0.21 -2.59 -9.80
CA ALA A 36 1.12 -3.38 -10.64
C ALA A 36 1.10 -2.96 -12.12
N HIS A 37 0.02 -2.31 -12.60
CA HIS A 37 -0.06 -1.79 -13.98
C HIS A 37 0.63 -0.42 -14.14
N CYS A 38 1.10 0.21 -13.08
CA CYS A 38 1.90 1.42 -13.19
C CYS A 38 3.24 1.13 -13.88
N LYS A 39 3.57 1.88 -14.94
CA LYS A 39 4.80 1.66 -15.73
C LYS A 39 6.11 1.60 -14.93
N ALA A 40 6.17 2.32 -13.81
CA ALA A 40 7.35 2.37 -12.95
C ALA A 40 7.45 1.19 -11.97
N VAL A 41 6.41 0.35 -11.85
CA VAL A 41 6.32 -0.71 -10.85
C VAL A 41 6.66 -2.05 -11.50
N HIS A 42 7.67 -2.75 -10.97
CA HIS A 42 7.99 -4.12 -11.38
C HIS A 42 7.25 -5.14 -10.52
N GLU A 43 7.23 -4.90 -9.21
CA GLU A 43 6.55 -5.74 -8.23
C GLU A 43 5.84 -4.85 -7.22
N ALA A 44 4.71 -5.32 -6.71
CA ALA A 44 3.92 -4.61 -5.73
C ALA A 44 3.35 -5.55 -4.68
N ALA A 45 3.23 -5.05 -3.45
CA ALA A 45 2.47 -5.70 -2.38
C ALA A 45 1.73 -4.65 -1.55
N ILE A 46 0.54 -5.01 -1.06
CA ILE A 46 -0.27 -4.15 -0.17
C ILE A 46 -0.42 -4.87 1.17
N LEU A 47 -0.05 -4.18 2.25
CA LEU A 47 -0.26 -4.64 3.63
C LEU A 47 -1.26 -3.70 4.30
N SER A 48 -2.49 -4.18 4.49
CA SER A 48 -3.56 -3.44 5.15
C SER A 48 -4.03 -4.19 6.39
N THR A 49 -3.79 -3.60 7.57
CA THR A 49 -4.13 -4.17 8.88
C THR A 49 -4.71 -3.09 9.79
N CYS A 50 -5.12 -3.47 11.00
CA CYS A 50 -5.57 -2.49 12.00
C CYS A 50 -4.47 -1.54 12.50
N ASN A 51 -3.19 -1.81 12.24
CA ASN A 51 -2.07 -1.01 12.77
C ASN A 51 -1.31 -0.22 11.70
N ARG A 52 -1.47 -0.60 10.43
CA ARG A 52 -0.77 0.01 9.29
C ARG A 52 -1.49 -0.28 7.97
N THR A 53 -1.37 0.67 7.05
CA THR A 53 -1.62 0.49 5.63
C THR A 53 -0.37 0.91 4.87
N GLU A 54 0.24 -0.03 4.17
CA GLU A 54 1.52 0.16 3.47
C GLU A 54 1.48 -0.45 2.06
N LEU A 55 2.09 0.24 1.11
CA LEU A 55 2.35 -0.18 -0.26
C LEU A 55 3.86 -0.42 -0.39
N TYR A 56 4.24 -1.60 -0.84
CA TYR A 56 5.60 -1.97 -1.16
C TYR A 56 5.75 -2.05 -2.67
N VAL A 57 6.79 -1.42 -3.22
CA VAL A 57 7.01 -1.31 -4.67
C VAL A 57 8.48 -1.54 -4.99
N ALA A 58 8.77 -2.46 -5.91
CA ALA A 58 10.07 -2.56 -6.54
C ALA A 58 10.08 -1.73 -7.83
N SER A 59 11.02 -0.79 -7.95
CA SER A 59 11.10 0.15 -9.07
C SER A 59 12.55 0.50 -9.43
N ASP A 60 12.81 0.84 -10.69
CA ASP A 60 14.09 1.36 -11.18
C ASP A 60 14.17 2.89 -11.21
N VAL A 61 13.11 3.58 -10.77
CA VAL A 61 13.08 5.05 -10.65
C VAL A 61 14.09 5.55 -9.64
#